data_AF-A0A7N0TVK1-F1
#
_entry.id   AF-A0A7N0TVK1-F1
#
_cell.length_a   1.000
_cell.length_b   1.000
_cell.length_c   1.000
_cell.angle_alpha   90.00
_cell.angle_beta   90.00
_cell.angle_gamma   90.00
#
_symmetry.space_group_name_H-M   'P 1'
#
loop_
_entity.id
_entity.type
_entity.pdbx_description
1 polymer ?
#
loop_
_entity_poly.entity_id
_entity_poly.type
_entity_poly.pdbx_seq_one_letter_code
_entity_poly.pdbx_strand_id
1 'polypeptide(L)'
;MLLGHNDQFSADKIMRVTVAFNRFGAGCIERMPRVRFGYAHVANNKYEEWIMYAIGGSANPTILSEGNYFAAPNNKGCKQVTKREASGGWSSWKWRTSMDVFQNGAYFVPSGYGSCSPLYTAAQRFPVANGAMVPALTADAGPLNCVVGKPC
;
A
#
# COMPACT_ATOMS: atom_id res chain seq x y z
N MET A 1 2.27 -9.16 -3.94
CA MET A 1 2.43 -8.23 -5.08
C MET A 1 3.81 -7.59 -5.09
N LEU A 2 4.60 -7.82 -6.14
CA LEU A 2 5.96 -7.28 -6.28
C LEU A 2 6.01 -6.25 -7.41
N LEU A 3 6.43 -5.03 -7.12
CA LEU A 3 6.57 -3.93 -8.08
C LEU A 3 8.06 -3.60 -8.23
N GLY A 4 8.65 -4.04 -9.33
CA GLY A 4 10.11 -4.00 -9.57
C GLY A 4 10.82 -5.27 -9.08
N HIS A 5 11.54 -5.93 -9.99
CA HIS A 5 12.08 -7.27 -9.77
C HIS A 5 13.48 -7.27 -9.11
N ASN A 6 14.36 -6.36 -9.53
CA ASN A 6 15.79 -6.39 -9.22
C ASN A 6 16.25 -5.05 -8.62
N ASP A 7 17.01 -5.09 -7.52
CA ASP A 7 17.56 -3.92 -6.83
C ASP A 7 18.64 -3.17 -7.63
N GLN A 8 19.08 -3.69 -8.78
CA GLN A 8 20.02 -3.04 -9.70
C GLN A 8 19.34 -2.54 -11.00
N PHE A 9 18.07 -2.85 -11.23
CA PHE A 9 17.37 -2.46 -12.45
C PHE A 9 16.82 -1.03 -12.35
N SER A 10 17.72 -0.06 -12.45
CA SER A 10 17.41 1.36 -12.21
C SER A 10 16.41 1.98 -13.20
N ALA A 11 16.07 1.31 -14.30
CA ALA A 11 15.03 1.76 -15.22
C ALA A 11 13.65 1.82 -14.54
N ASP A 12 13.40 1.01 -13.49
CA ASP A 12 12.14 1.03 -12.74
C ASP A 12 11.90 2.33 -11.95
N LYS A 13 12.87 3.26 -11.89
CA LYS A 13 12.68 4.58 -11.25
C LYS A 13 11.53 5.39 -11.86
N ILE A 14 11.19 5.15 -13.13
CA ILE A 14 10.06 5.82 -13.79
C ILE A 14 8.72 5.13 -13.55
N MET A 15 8.71 3.94 -12.93
CA MET A 15 7.49 3.20 -12.62
C MET A 15 6.60 4.03 -11.69
N ARG A 16 5.31 4.11 -12.02
CA ARG A 16 4.28 4.75 -11.21
C ARG A 16 3.09 3.83 -11.13
N VAL A 17 2.74 3.41 -9.92
CA VAL A 17 1.63 2.48 -9.69
C VAL A 17 0.66 3.08 -8.69
N THR A 18 -0.63 2.91 -8.96
CA THR A 18 -1.71 3.19 -8.02
C THR A 18 -2.30 1.86 -7.58
N VAL A 19 -2.34 1.62 -6.28
CA VAL A 19 -3.01 0.48 -5.67
C VAL A 19 -4.18 1.07 -4.89
N ALA A 20 -5.41 0.88 -5.38
CA ALA A 20 -6.57 1.48 -4.75
C ALA A 20 -7.79 0.56 -4.67
N PHE A 21 -8.57 0.73 -3.61
CA PHE A 21 -9.84 0.02 -3.36
C PHE A 21 -9.72 -1.51 -3.31
N ASN A 22 -8.56 -2.03 -2.95
CA ASN A 22 -8.34 -3.47 -2.80
C ASN A 22 -8.64 -3.94 -1.38
N ARG A 23 -9.04 -5.20 -1.24
CA ARG A 23 -9.09 -5.91 0.04
C ARG A 23 -7.98 -6.95 0.09
N PHE A 24 -7.03 -6.72 0.98
CA PHE A 24 -5.98 -7.67 1.34
C PHE A 24 -6.33 -8.31 2.68
N GLY A 25 -6.56 -9.62 2.70
CA GLY A 25 -7.01 -10.32 3.90
C GLY A 25 -6.36 -11.69 4.09
N ALA A 26 -7.08 -12.60 4.73
CA ALA A 26 -6.61 -13.93 5.10
C ALA A 26 -5.79 -14.62 3.98
N GLY A 27 -4.66 -15.20 4.37
CA GLY A 27 -3.69 -15.82 3.46
C GLY A 27 -2.65 -14.86 2.88
N CYS A 28 -2.82 -13.54 3.00
CA CYS A 28 -1.81 -12.58 2.59
C CYS A 28 -0.70 -12.46 3.65
N ILE A 29 0.48 -13.01 3.35
CA ILE A 29 1.62 -12.99 4.29
C ILE A 29 2.35 -11.65 4.28
N GLU A 30 2.66 -11.14 3.07
CA GLU A 30 3.50 -9.96 2.85
C GLU A 30 3.31 -9.35 1.45
N ARG A 31 3.99 -8.21 1.19
CA ARG A 31 4.16 -7.58 -0.13
C ARG A 31 2.86 -7.04 -0.73
N MET A 32 2.21 -6.11 -0.03
CA MET A 32 0.95 -5.49 -0.43
C MET A 32 1.02 -3.95 -0.48
N PRO A 33 1.89 -3.35 -1.32
CA PRO A 33 2.89 -3.96 -2.18
C PRO A 33 4.28 -4.10 -1.53
N ARG A 34 5.19 -4.82 -2.21
CA ARG A 34 6.64 -4.61 -2.07
C ARG A 34 7.17 -3.87 -3.29
N VAL A 35 7.79 -2.71 -3.10
CA VAL A 35 8.19 -1.79 -4.18
C VAL A 35 9.70 -1.65 -4.28
N ARG A 36 10.22 -1.47 -5.49
CA ARG A 36 11.60 -1.06 -5.76
C ARG A 36 11.65 0.15 -6.68
N PHE A 37 12.58 1.06 -6.41
CA PHE A 37 12.88 2.28 -7.16
C PHE A 37 11.73 3.28 -7.37
N GLY A 38 10.69 2.90 -8.10
CA GLY A 38 9.63 3.79 -8.57
C GLY A 38 8.71 4.31 -7.46
N TYR A 39 7.54 4.74 -7.89
CA TYR A 39 6.52 5.36 -7.06
C TYR A 39 5.29 4.46 -6.92
N ALA A 40 4.79 4.33 -5.68
CA ALA A 40 3.51 3.70 -5.39
C ALA A 40 2.61 4.63 -4.58
N HIS A 41 1.43 4.94 -5.12
CA HIS A 41 0.32 5.49 -4.36
C HIS A 41 -0.57 4.34 -3.89
N VAL A 42 -0.68 4.16 -2.59
CA VAL A 42 -1.48 3.12 -1.95
C VAL A 42 -2.65 3.82 -1.28
N ALA A 43 -3.85 3.76 -1.88
CA ALA A 43 -4.98 4.59 -1.51
C ALA A 43 -6.26 3.82 -1.20
N ASN A 44 -6.92 4.08 -0.07
CA ASN A 44 -8.20 3.46 0.30
C ASN A 44 -8.26 1.92 0.16
N ASN A 45 -7.19 1.21 0.51
CA ASN A 45 -7.19 -0.26 0.58
C ASN A 45 -7.43 -0.75 2.01
N LYS A 46 -8.10 -1.89 2.11
CA LYS A 46 -8.32 -2.60 3.38
C LYS A 46 -7.24 -3.67 3.57
N TYR A 47 -6.61 -3.68 4.73
CA TYR A 47 -5.60 -4.64 5.12
C TYR A 47 -6.00 -5.36 6.40
N GLU A 48 -6.04 -6.68 6.33
CA GLU A 48 -6.39 -7.55 7.45
C GLU A 48 -5.35 -8.67 7.55
N GLU A 49 -4.97 -9.02 8.78
CA GLU A 49 -4.30 -10.30 9.11
C GLU A 49 -2.96 -10.60 8.41
N TRP A 50 -2.19 -9.58 8.02
CA TRP A 50 -0.85 -9.81 7.45
C TRP A 50 0.09 -10.50 8.44
N ILE A 51 0.88 -11.47 7.98
CA ILE A 51 1.75 -12.24 8.89
C ILE A 51 3.11 -11.57 9.10
N MET A 52 3.69 -10.94 8.08
CA MET A 52 5.03 -10.34 8.20
C MET A 52 5.01 -8.81 8.13
N TYR A 53 4.42 -8.24 7.08
CA TYR A 53 4.18 -6.80 6.91
C TYR A 53 3.16 -6.59 5.80
N ALA A 54 2.53 -5.42 5.76
CA ALA A 54 1.64 -5.07 4.65
C ALA A 54 2.43 -4.41 3.51
N ILE A 55 3.07 -3.28 3.78
CA ILE A 55 3.75 -2.45 2.78
C ILE A 55 5.27 -2.58 2.96
N GLY A 56 6.01 -2.81 1.88
CA GLY A 56 7.46 -2.91 1.98
C GLY A 56 8.21 -2.46 0.73
N GLY A 57 9.53 -2.56 0.79
CA GLY A 57 10.36 -2.19 -0.35
C GLY A 57 11.85 -2.21 -0.08
N SER A 58 12.60 -2.16 -1.18
CA SER A 58 14.07 -2.05 -1.24
C SER A 58 14.47 -1.11 -2.38
N ALA A 59 15.74 -0.72 -2.47
CA ALA A 59 16.24 0.17 -3.53
C ALA A 59 15.52 1.54 -3.64
N ASN A 60 15.26 2.19 -2.50
CA ASN A 60 14.76 3.56 -2.41
C ASN A 60 13.46 3.86 -3.20
N PRO A 61 12.35 3.14 -2.96
CA PRO A 61 11.07 3.47 -3.57
C PRO A 61 10.44 4.67 -2.85
N THR A 62 9.60 5.41 -3.56
CA THR A 62 8.70 6.39 -2.93
C THR A 62 7.33 5.76 -2.74
N ILE A 63 6.82 5.79 -1.50
CA ILE A 63 5.52 5.20 -1.16
C ILE A 63 4.68 6.24 -0.42
N LEU A 64 3.52 6.55 -0.98
CA LEU A 64 2.48 7.32 -0.31
C LEU A 64 1.34 6.37 0.05
N SER A 65 1.14 6.16 1.35
CA SER A 65 -0.03 5.51 1.93
C SER A 65 -1.04 6.59 2.28
N GLU A 66 -2.24 6.54 1.69
CA GLU A 66 -3.28 7.55 1.91
C GLU A 66 -4.66 6.92 2.14
N GLY A 67 -5.27 7.19 3.29
CA GLY A 67 -6.64 6.78 3.57
C GLY A 67 -6.87 5.27 3.61
N ASN A 68 -5.87 4.45 3.91
CA ASN A 68 -6.01 3.00 4.04
C ASN A 68 -6.52 2.60 5.43
N TYR A 69 -7.03 1.37 5.54
CA TYR A 69 -7.47 0.79 6.80
C TYR A 69 -6.62 -0.44 7.13
N PHE A 70 -5.86 -0.36 8.21
CA PHE A 70 -4.94 -1.41 8.66
C PHE A 70 -5.43 -2.04 9.95
N ALA A 71 -5.96 -3.26 9.88
CA ALA A 71 -6.26 -4.09 11.04
C ALA A 71 -5.16 -5.13 11.24
N ALA A 72 -4.25 -4.85 12.17
CA ALA A 72 -3.15 -5.76 12.47
C ALA A 72 -3.67 -7.09 13.04
N PRO A 73 -2.94 -8.21 12.85
CA PRO A 73 -3.27 -9.48 13.48
C PRO A 73 -3.07 -9.42 14.99
N ASN A 74 -3.60 -10.39 15.73
CA ASN A 74 -3.44 -10.49 17.17
C ASN A 74 -1.99 -10.75 17.61
N ASN A 75 -1.16 -11.31 16.72
CA ASN A 75 0.26 -11.52 16.98
C ASN A 75 0.97 -10.17 17.23
N LYS A 76 1.58 -10.03 18.41
CA LYS A 76 2.30 -8.82 18.84
C LYS A 76 3.52 -8.50 17.96
N GLY A 77 4.11 -9.49 17.28
CA GLY A 77 5.21 -9.29 16.35
C GLY A 77 4.81 -8.67 15.01
N CYS A 78 3.52 -8.58 14.71
CA CYS A 78 3.01 -8.27 13.37
C CYS A 78 2.28 -6.92 13.31
N LYS A 79 2.67 -5.96 14.16
CA LYS A 79 1.97 -4.67 14.30
C LYS A 79 2.47 -3.59 13.33
N GLN A 80 3.73 -3.66 12.93
CA GLN A 80 4.29 -2.70 12.01
C GLN A 80 3.80 -2.97 10.59
N VAL A 81 3.12 -2.00 10.00
CA VAL A 81 2.60 -2.05 8.61
C VAL A 81 3.75 -2.11 7.60
N THR A 82 4.84 -1.38 7.88
CA THR A 82 5.93 -1.13 6.95
C THR A 82 7.15 -2.01 7.19
N LYS A 83 7.75 -2.59 6.15
CA LYS A 83 9.07 -3.25 6.24
C LYS A 83 10.05 -2.80 5.15
N ARG A 84 11.20 -2.29 5.58
CA ARG A 84 12.31 -1.93 4.69
C ARG A 84 13.26 -3.12 4.55
N GLU A 85 13.49 -3.55 3.33
CA GLU A 85 14.47 -4.58 2.98
C GLU A 85 15.80 -3.88 2.64
N ALA A 86 16.47 -3.33 3.66
CA ALA A 86 17.78 -2.69 3.56
C ALA A 86 18.52 -2.72 4.90
N SER A 87 19.85 -2.84 4.84
CA SER A 87 20.73 -2.79 6.02
C SER A 87 20.95 -1.38 6.56
N GLY A 88 20.65 -0.33 5.78
CA GLY A 88 20.84 1.07 6.17
C GLY A 88 20.39 2.05 5.09
N GLY A 89 20.53 3.35 5.35
CA GLY A 89 20.23 4.43 4.39
C GLY A 89 18.76 4.67 4.07
N TRP A 90 17.85 3.84 4.58
CA TRP A 90 16.42 3.93 4.32
C TRP A 90 15.72 5.13 4.97
N SER A 91 16.36 5.78 5.94
CA SER A 91 15.82 6.98 6.60
C SER A 91 15.55 8.13 5.62
N SER A 92 16.27 8.16 4.50
CA SER A 92 16.07 9.12 3.40
C SER A 92 14.95 8.73 2.43
N TRP A 93 14.47 7.48 2.47
CA TRP A 93 13.44 6.99 1.56
C TRP A 93 12.09 7.58 1.91
N LYS A 94 11.38 8.07 0.90
CA LYS A 94 10.13 8.81 1.05
C LYS A 94 8.94 7.89 1.26
N TRP A 95 8.66 7.54 2.50
CA TRP A 95 7.53 6.69 2.90
C TRP A 95 6.63 7.49 3.82
N ARG A 96 5.43 7.83 3.33
CA ARG A 96 4.50 8.72 4.05
C ARG A 96 3.16 8.04 4.22
N THR A 97 2.48 8.43 5.30
CA THR A 97 1.12 8.03 5.65
C THR A 97 0.29 9.29 5.83
N SER A 98 -0.97 9.27 5.38
CA SER A 98 -1.93 10.37 5.53
C SER A 98 -3.34 9.79 5.63
N MET A 99 -4.16 10.25 6.58
CA MET A 99 -5.56 9.79 6.77
C MET A 99 -5.76 8.28 6.95
N ASP A 100 -4.69 7.51 7.14
CA ASP A 100 -4.76 6.07 7.38
C ASP A 100 -5.37 5.80 8.77
N VAL A 101 -6.12 4.72 8.87
CA VAL A 101 -6.67 4.20 10.13
C VAL A 101 -5.90 2.97 10.54
N PHE A 102 -5.43 2.98 11.79
CA PHE A 102 -4.67 1.89 12.38
C PHE A 102 -5.47 1.25 13.51
N GLN A 103 -5.72 -0.05 13.39
CA GLN A 103 -6.52 -0.83 14.32
C GLN A 103 -5.68 -1.97 14.91
N ASN A 104 -6.09 -2.43 16.10
CA ASN A 104 -5.42 -3.50 16.83
C ASN A 104 -3.90 -3.24 17.03
N GLY A 105 -3.52 -1.99 17.30
CA GLY A 105 -2.13 -1.60 17.52
C GLY A 105 -1.27 -1.57 16.25
N ALA A 106 -1.87 -1.61 15.06
CA ALA A 106 -1.14 -1.35 13.82
C ALA A 106 -0.43 0.02 13.89
N TYR A 107 0.71 0.15 13.23
CA TYR A 107 1.35 1.46 13.06
C TYR A 107 2.23 1.51 11.81
N PHE A 108 2.38 2.71 11.28
CA PHE A 108 3.24 3.01 10.15
C PHE A 108 4.44 3.82 10.64
N VAL A 109 5.65 3.42 10.25
CA VAL A 109 6.87 4.20 10.53
C VAL A 109 7.18 5.03 9.27
N PRO A 110 7.02 6.36 9.27
CA PRO A 110 7.33 7.20 8.12
C PRO A 110 8.84 7.49 8.00
N SER A 111 9.28 7.89 6.81
CA SER A 111 10.67 8.29 6.54
C SER A 111 10.75 9.25 5.34
N GLY A 112 11.90 9.90 5.20
CA GLY A 112 12.16 10.86 4.12
C GLY A 112 11.45 12.21 4.30
N TYR A 113 12.02 13.23 3.69
CA TYR A 113 11.51 14.60 3.66
C TYR A 113 11.05 15.00 2.24
N GLY A 114 10.25 16.06 2.16
CA GLY A 114 9.73 16.61 0.91
C GLY A 114 8.41 15.99 0.45
N SER A 115 7.92 16.47 -0.70
CA SER A 115 6.63 16.03 -1.22
C SER A 115 6.67 14.56 -1.69
N CYS A 116 5.60 13.86 -1.36
CA CYS A 116 5.25 12.54 -1.86
C CYS A 116 3.91 12.57 -2.61
N SER A 117 3.42 13.76 -2.96
CA SER A 117 2.14 13.92 -3.62
C SER A 117 2.10 13.11 -4.92
N PRO A 118 0.94 12.51 -5.25
CA PRO A 118 0.81 11.75 -6.48
C PRO A 118 1.07 12.64 -7.70
N LEU A 119 1.87 12.14 -8.63
CA LEU A 119 2.21 12.82 -9.88
C LEU A 119 1.10 12.62 -10.94
N TYR A 120 -0.15 12.92 -10.56
CA TYR A 120 -1.32 12.74 -11.42
C TYR A 120 -1.58 13.96 -12.31
N THR A 121 -1.84 13.68 -13.59
CA THR A 121 -2.54 14.62 -14.46
C THR A 121 -3.98 14.82 -13.97
N ALA A 122 -4.67 15.87 -14.42
CA ALA A 122 -6.05 16.12 -13.99
C ALA A 122 -6.97 14.91 -14.21
N ALA A 123 -6.81 14.18 -15.33
CA ALA A 123 -7.60 12.99 -15.67
C ALA A 123 -7.27 11.75 -14.81
N GLN A 124 -6.11 11.71 -14.15
CA GLN A 124 -5.69 10.60 -13.30
C GLN A 124 -6.07 10.80 -11.83
N ARG A 125 -6.47 12.01 -11.45
CA ARG A 125 -6.80 12.34 -10.06
C ARG A 125 -8.14 11.70 -9.67
N PHE A 126 -8.19 11.21 -8.46
CA PHE A 126 -9.40 10.70 -7.83
C PHE A 126 -9.42 11.11 -6.36
N PRO A 127 -10.59 11.26 -5.75
CA PRO A 127 -10.68 11.58 -4.33
C PRO A 127 -10.22 10.38 -3.49
N VAL A 128 -9.45 10.67 -2.44
CA VAL A 128 -9.08 9.67 -1.43
C VAL A 128 -9.84 10.00 -0.15
N ALA A 129 -10.65 9.05 0.32
CA ALA A 129 -11.44 9.21 1.54
C ALA A 129 -10.58 8.96 2.80
N ASN A 130 -11.11 9.31 3.96
CA ASN A 130 -10.51 8.90 5.23
C ASN A 130 -10.53 7.37 5.37
N GLY A 131 -9.50 6.78 5.99
CA GLY A 131 -9.37 5.34 6.21
C GLY A 131 -10.59 4.69 6.89
N ALA A 132 -11.35 5.43 7.70
CA ALA A 132 -12.56 4.93 8.35
C ALA A 132 -13.66 4.50 7.37
N MET A 133 -13.68 5.06 6.15
CA MET A 133 -14.67 4.73 5.12
C MET A 133 -14.30 3.49 4.30
N VAL A 134 -13.04 3.05 4.36
CA VAL A 134 -12.52 1.95 3.54
C VAL A 134 -13.31 0.65 3.66
N PRO A 135 -13.77 0.20 4.85
CA PRO A 135 -14.58 -1.01 4.92
C PRO A 135 -15.82 -0.99 4.02
N ALA A 136 -16.44 0.18 3.83
CA ALA A 136 -17.55 0.35 2.90
C ALA A 136 -17.06 0.50 1.45
N LEU A 137 -16.00 1.28 1.20
CA LEU A 137 -15.46 1.51 -0.14
C LEU A 137 -14.92 0.24 -0.81
N THR A 138 -14.51 -0.76 -0.03
CA THR A 138 -14.00 -2.05 -0.52
C THR A 138 -14.96 -3.20 -0.25
N ALA A 139 -16.24 -2.93 0.02
CA ALA A 139 -17.24 -3.97 0.32
C ALA A 139 -17.44 -4.92 -0.86
N ASP A 140 -17.43 -4.36 -2.08
CA ASP A 140 -17.62 -5.09 -3.34
C ASP A 140 -16.28 -5.49 -4.00
N ALA A 141 -15.17 -5.46 -3.27
CA ALA A 141 -13.87 -5.87 -3.80
C ALA A 141 -13.89 -7.36 -4.16
N GLY A 142 -13.58 -7.68 -5.42
CA GLY A 142 -13.59 -9.05 -5.94
C GLY A 142 -14.19 -9.10 -7.34
N PRO A 143 -14.38 -10.31 -7.90
CA PRO A 143 -15.12 -10.46 -9.14
C PRO A 143 -16.58 -10.03 -8.94
N LEU A 144 -17.18 -9.48 -10.00
CA LEU A 144 -18.61 -9.20 -10.01
C LEU A 144 -19.40 -10.51 -9.91
N ASN A 145 -20.52 -10.48 -9.18
CA ASN A 145 -21.46 -11.59 -9.14
C ASN A 145 -22.27 -11.62 -10.45
N CYS A 146 -21.73 -12.32 -11.44
CA CYS A 146 -22.30 -12.43 -12.78
C CYS A 146 -23.25 -13.63 -12.92
N VAL A 147 -24.28 -13.48 -13.77
CA VAL A 147 -25.15 -14.59 -14.20
C VAL A 147 -24.80 -14.97 -15.63
N VAL A 148 -24.62 -16.26 -15.89
CA VAL A 148 -24.32 -16.80 -17.24
C VAL A 148 -25.37 -16.30 -18.24
N GLY A 149 -24.91 -15.72 -19.35
CA GLY A 149 -25.76 -15.22 -20.42
C GLY A 149 -26.35 -13.82 -20.20
N LYS A 150 -25.95 -13.10 -19.13
CA LYS A 150 -26.34 -11.70 -18.90
C LYS A 150 -25.11 -10.80 -18.77
N PRO A 151 -25.20 -9.52 -19.19
CA PRO A 151 -24.18 -8.54 -18.85
C PRO A 151 -23.99 -8.47 -17.34
N CYS A 152 -22.71 -8.40 -16.95
CA CYS A 152 -22.29 -7.75 -15.72
C CYS A 152 -21.88 -6.32 -16.08
#